data_AF-A0A7C3CD57-F1
#
_entry.id   AF-A0A7C3CD57-F1
#
_cell.length_a   1.000
_cell.length_b   1.000
_cell.length_c   1.000
_cell.angle_alpha   90.00
_cell.angle_beta   90.00
_cell.angle_gamma   90.00
#
_symmetry.space_group_name_H-M   'P 1'
#
loop_
_entity.id
_entity.type
_entity.pdbx_description
1 polymer ?
#
loop_
_entity_poly.entity_id
_entity_poly.type
_entity_poly.pdbx_seq_one_letter_code
_entity_poly.pdbx_strand_id
1 'polypeptide(L)'
;QEELNSLTALVKQAVGYDASRGDQVTVTNIAFHGNAEIAPPPLPLWQQPWVWQLGKYLIALMVILVLVFGVLRPALRAFLPPPETEPEAEEGGEEGAAAAEAGEGAAGAVGEDGEPLSLEEESEALLLLEGPQSYEKRLEFVRRLIDEDPDRVVQVIKNWIAEDGGN
;
A
#
# COMPACT_ATOMS: atom_id res chain seq x y z
N GLN A 1 -44.32 -26.75 -42.20
CA GLN A 1 -45.59 -26.30 -42.82
C GLN A 1 -46.81 -26.97 -42.19
N GLU A 2 -46.76 -28.28 -41.93
CA GLU A 2 -47.88 -29.05 -41.36
C GLU A 2 -48.37 -28.51 -40.01
N GLU A 3 -47.47 -28.12 -39.12
CA GLU A 3 -47.82 -27.55 -37.81
C GLU A 3 -48.64 -26.26 -37.90
N LEU A 4 -48.28 -25.34 -38.82
CA LEU A 4 -49.04 -24.12 -39.05
C LEU A 4 -50.44 -24.40 -39.60
N ASN A 5 -50.60 -25.45 -40.41
CA ASN A 5 -51.90 -25.87 -40.91
C ASN A 5 -52.76 -26.46 -39.79
N SER A 6 -52.18 -27.29 -38.92
CA SER A 6 -52.86 -27.85 -37.75
C SER A 6 -53.29 -26.76 -36.76
N LEU A 7 -52.41 -25.78 -36.49
CA LEU A 7 -52.73 -24.61 -35.67
C LEU A 7 -53.85 -23.77 -36.29
N THR A 8 -53.78 -23.53 -37.60
CA THR A 8 -54.84 -22.79 -38.31
C THR A 8 -56.18 -23.52 -38.23
N ALA A 9 -56.20 -24.85 -38.36
CA ALA A 9 -57.40 -25.65 -38.22
C ALA A 9 -58.01 -25.58 -36.81
N LEU A 10 -57.15 -25.70 -35.78
CA LEU A 10 -57.55 -25.58 -34.37
C LEU A 10 -58.16 -24.20 -34.07
N VAL A 11 -57.51 -23.13 -34.52
CA VAL A 11 -58.01 -21.76 -34.33
C VAL A 11 -59.34 -21.57 -35.03
N LYS A 12 -59.48 -22.02 -36.29
CA LYS A 12 -60.74 -21.95 -37.05
C LYS A 12 -61.88 -22.69 -36.37
N GLN A 13 -61.61 -23.88 -35.81
CA GLN A 13 -62.62 -24.65 -35.08
C GLN A 13 -63.01 -23.98 -33.76
N ALA A 14 -62.04 -23.43 -33.01
CA ALA A 14 -62.29 -22.77 -31.74
C ALA A 14 -63.15 -21.50 -31.86
N VAL A 15 -63.01 -20.75 -32.96
CA VAL A 15 -63.77 -19.51 -33.20
C VAL A 15 -65.05 -19.72 -34.01
N GLY A 16 -65.32 -20.93 -34.51
CA GLY A 16 -66.50 -21.21 -35.34
C GLY A 16 -66.44 -20.57 -36.72
N TYR A 17 -65.27 -20.61 -37.35
CA TYR A 17 -65.01 -20.05 -38.67
C TYR A 17 -66.03 -20.51 -39.73
N ASP A 18 -66.59 -19.57 -40.48
CA ASP A 18 -67.50 -19.84 -41.61
C ASP A 18 -67.11 -19.03 -42.86
N ALA A 19 -66.72 -19.75 -43.90
CA ALA A 19 -66.35 -19.15 -45.19
C ALA A 19 -67.53 -18.48 -45.90
N SER A 20 -68.76 -18.92 -45.65
CA SER A 20 -69.98 -18.39 -46.29
C SER A 20 -70.38 -17.03 -45.72
N ARG A 21 -70.00 -16.74 -44.47
CA ARG A 21 -70.13 -15.41 -43.86
C ARG A 21 -68.99 -14.46 -44.24
N GLY A 22 -67.95 -14.97 -44.90
CA GLY A 22 -66.79 -14.20 -45.33
C GLY A 22 -65.71 -14.03 -44.26
N ASP A 23 -65.67 -14.90 -43.24
CA ASP A 23 -64.60 -14.85 -42.24
C ASP A 23 -63.23 -15.13 -42.88
N GLN A 24 -62.17 -14.50 -42.34
CA GLN A 24 -60.78 -14.73 -42.73
C GLN A 24 -59.93 -14.93 -41.47
N VAL A 25 -59.10 -15.97 -41.45
CA VAL A 25 -58.19 -16.27 -40.33
C VAL A 25 -56.79 -16.53 -40.87
N THR A 26 -55.81 -15.78 -40.36
CA THR A 26 -54.40 -15.90 -40.72
C THR A 26 -53.59 -16.14 -39.46
N VAL A 27 -52.79 -17.21 -39.45
CA VAL A 27 -51.85 -17.52 -38.38
C VAL A 27 -50.45 -17.23 -38.90
N THR A 28 -49.71 -16.40 -38.18
CA THR A 28 -48.32 -16.08 -38.50
C THR A 28 -47.46 -16.40 -37.29
N ASN A 29 -46.37 -17.11 -37.51
CA ASN A 29 -45.38 -17.35 -36.48
C ASN A 29 -44.53 -16.08 -36.33
N ILE A 30 -44.68 -15.41 -35.19
CA ILE A 30 -43.74 -14.39 -34.76
C ILE A 30 -42.94 -14.97 -33.61
N ALA A 31 -41.62 -14.74 -33.63
CA ALA A 31 -40.79 -15.07 -32.48
C ALA A 31 -41.28 -14.22 -31.31
N PHE A 32 -41.77 -14.87 -30.26
CA PHE A 32 -41.96 -14.19 -28.99
C PHE A 32 -40.60 -13.66 -28.57
N HIS A 33 -40.47 -12.33 -28.45
CA HIS A 33 -39.37 -11.77 -27.70
C HIS A 33 -39.62 -12.21 -26.27
N GLY A 34 -38.95 -13.31 -25.88
CA GLY A 34 -38.97 -13.82 -24.52
C GLY A 34 -38.73 -12.63 -23.63
N ASN A 35 -39.73 -12.37 -22.78
CA ASN A 35 -39.78 -11.42 -21.68
C ASN A 35 -38.42 -10.75 -21.57
N ALA A 36 -38.30 -9.56 -22.19
CA ALA A 36 -37.11 -8.74 -22.11
C ALA A 36 -36.63 -8.88 -20.68
N GLU A 37 -35.46 -9.50 -20.48
CA GLU A 37 -34.95 -9.83 -19.15
C GLU A 37 -35.21 -8.60 -18.33
N ILE A 38 -36.15 -8.71 -17.38
CA ILE A 38 -36.42 -7.63 -16.44
C ILE A 38 -35.12 -7.64 -15.66
N ALA A 39 -34.17 -6.82 -16.12
CA ALA A 39 -32.87 -6.75 -15.54
C ALA A 39 -33.13 -6.57 -14.05
N PRO A 40 -32.57 -7.44 -13.19
CA PRO A 40 -32.79 -7.31 -11.76
C PRO A 40 -32.48 -5.86 -11.39
N PRO A 41 -33.27 -5.25 -10.50
CA PRO A 41 -33.05 -3.86 -10.10
C PRO A 41 -31.57 -3.70 -9.76
N PRO A 42 -30.92 -2.60 -10.21
CA PRO A 42 -29.48 -2.43 -10.06
C PRO A 42 -29.11 -2.66 -8.59
N LEU A 43 -28.06 -3.46 -8.35
CA LEU A 43 -27.66 -3.79 -7.00
C LEU A 43 -27.39 -2.50 -6.20
N PRO A 44 -27.80 -2.45 -4.91
CA PRO A 44 -27.49 -1.32 -4.03
C PRO A 44 -26.00 -0.98 -4.07
N LEU A 45 -25.66 0.31 -4.01
CA LEU A 45 -24.27 0.77 -4.15
C LEU A 45 -23.31 0.04 -3.20
N TRP A 46 -23.72 -0.25 -1.97
CA TRP A 46 -22.90 -0.94 -0.97
C TRP A 46 -22.66 -2.44 -1.26
N GLN A 47 -23.50 -3.08 -2.08
CA GLN A 47 -23.30 -4.46 -2.51
C GLN A 47 -22.34 -4.57 -3.71
N GLN A 48 -21.91 -3.44 -4.26
CA GLN A 48 -21.00 -3.46 -5.39
C GLN A 48 -19.57 -3.83 -4.93
N PRO A 49 -18.87 -4.74 -5.62
CA PRO A 49 -17.55 -5.22 -5.22
C PRO A 49 -16.49 -4.12 -5.07
N TRP A 50 -16.62 -3.01 -5.80
CA TRP A 50 -15.68 -1.89 -5.73
C TRP A 50 -15.76 -1.13 -4.40
N VAL A 51 -16.94 -1.11 -3.73
CA VAL A 51 -17.09 -0.43 -2.42
C VAL A 51 -16.25 -1.13 -1.37
N TRP A 52 -16.25 -2.46 -1.36
CA TRP A 52 -15.40 -3.24 -0.46
C TRP A 52 -13.91 -3.09 -0.76
N GLN A 53 -13.54 -2.97 -2.04
CA GLN A 53 -12.16 -2.68 -2.43
C GLN A 53 -11.73 -1.30 -1.95
N LEU A 54 -12.56 -0.27 -2.17
CA LEU A 54 -12.30 1.09 -1.70
C LEU A 54 -12.26 1.17 -0.17
N GLY A 55 -13.14 0.44 0.51
CA GLY A 55 -13.15 0.33 1.98
C GLY A 55 -11.86 -0.25 2.53
N LYS A 56 -11.27 -1.26 1.89
CA LYS A 56 -9.96 -1.81 2.27
C LYS A 56 -8.85 -0.77 2.15
N TYR A 57 -8.82 0.00 1.06
CA TYR A 57 -7.84 1.06 0.89
C TYR A 57 -8.02 2.21 1.88
N LEU A 58 -9.27 2.59 2.19
CA LEU A 58 -9.56 3.58 3.23
C LEU A 58 -9.07 3.13 4.60
N ILE A 59 -9.27 1.85 4.95
CA ILE A 59 -8.77 1.29 6.22
C ILE A 59 -7.24 1.26 6.22
N ALA A 60 -6.61 0.83 5.13
CA ALA A 60 -5.14 0.83 5.02
C ALA A 60 -4.57 2.25 5.17
N LEU A 61 -5.17 3.23 4.49
CA LEU A 61 -4.81 4.65 4.62
C LEU A 61 -4.99 5.14 6.05
N MET A 62 -6.12 4.80 6.70
CA MET A 62 -6.38 5.15 8.10
C MET A 62 -5.31 4.60 9.03
N VAL A 63 -4.91 3.33 8.85
CA VAL A 63 -3.84 2.71 9.65
C VAL A 63 -2.52 3.43 9.44
N ILE A 64 -2.14 3.73 8.19
CA ILE A 64 -0.93 4.50 7.89
C ILE A 64 -0.99 5.88 8.56
N LEU A 65 -2.13 6.57 8.47
CA LEU A 65 -2.33 7.87 9.10
C LEU A 65 -2.17 7.77 10.63
N VAL A 66 -2.78 6.77 11.26
CA VAL A 66 -2.63 6.54 12.71
C VAL A 66 -1.18 6.22 13.08
N LEU A 67 -0.46 5.43 12.29
CA LEU A 67 0.96 5.17 12.55
C LEU A 67 1.83 6.43 12.39
N VAL A 68 1.57 7.22 11.36
CA VAL A 68 2.30 8.47 11.14
C VAL A 68 2.04 9.46 12.27
N PHE A 69 0.78 9.71 12.60
CA PHE A 69 0.43 10.71 13.62
C PHE A 69 0.62 10.20 15.06
N GLY A 70 0.46 8.89 15.28
CA GLY A 70 0.51 8.27 16.61
C GLY A 70 1.87 7.70 16.99
N VAL A 71 2.72 7.34 16.03
CA VAL A 71 4.06 6.77 16.30
C VAL A 71 5.14 7.64 15.70
N LEU A 72 5.12 7.86 14.38
CA LEU A 72 6.22 8.54 13.67
C LEU A 72 6.38 10.00 14.12
N ARG A 73 5.29 10.77 14.13
CA ARG A 73 5.28 12.19 14.53
C ARG A 73 5.70 12.40 15.99
N PRO A 74 5.18 11.65 16.99
CA PRO A 74 5.64 11.79 18.37
C PRO A 74 7.06 11.25 18.59
N ALA A 75 7.49 10.19 17.88
CA ALA A 75 8.88 9.74 17.95
C ALA A 75 9.84 10.81 17.45
N LEU A 76 9.56 11.43 16.28
CA LEU A 76 10.34 12.56 15.79
C LEU A 76 10.33 13.73 16.80
N ARG A 77 9.17 14.10 17.34
CA ARG A 77 9.08 15.19 18.34
C ARG A 77 9.78 14.85 19.67
N ALA A 78 9.93 13.58 20.02
CA ALA A 78 10.62 13.15 21.24
C ALA A 78 12.15 13.24 21.12
N PHE A 79 12.69 13.13 19.91
CA PHE A 79 14.14 13.18 19.65
C PHE A 79 14.61 14.49 19.02
N LEU A 80 13.72 15.30 18.47
CA LEU A 80 14.05 16.65 18.03
C LEU A 80 13.97 17.62 19.22
N PRO A 81 14.95 18.52 19.42
CA PRO A 81 14.86 19.61 20.39
C PRO A 81 13.58 20.41 20.16
N PRO A 82 12.86 20.84 21.22
CA PRO A 82 11.70 21.72 21.05
C PRO A 82 12.11 22.93 20.21
N PRO A 83 11.41 23.26 19.11
CA PRO A 83 11.59 24.57 18.51
C PRO A 83 11.25 25.58 19.60
N GLU A 84 12.19 26.48 19.88
CA GLU A 84 11.96 27.63 20.76
C GLU A 84 10.73 28.35 20.22
N THR A 85 9.61 28.14 20.88
CA THR A 85 8.35 28.80 20.54
C THR A 85 8.31 30.03 21.42
N GLU A 86 8.67 31.16 20.83
CA GLU A 86 8.12 32.44 21.28
C GLU A 86 6.58 32.35 21.24
N PRO A 87 5.87 32.96 22.20
CA PRO A 87 4.45 32.68 22.40
C PRO A 87 3.56 33.40 21.39
N GLU A 88 2.59 32.62 20.89
CA GLU A 88 1.26 32.98 20.38
C GLU A 88 1.11 33.76 19.06
N ALA A 89 0.49 33.11 18.07
CA ALA A 89 -0.75 33.59 17.47
C ALA A 89 -1.47 32.46 16.72
N GLU A 90 -2.78 32.31 16.99
CA GLU A 90 -3.72 31.59 16.13
C GLU A 90 -3.83 32.26 14.76
N GLU A 91 -3.83 31.48 13.67
CA GLU A 91 -4.85 31.50 12.60
C GLU A 91 -4.47 30.48 11.50
N GLY A 92 -5.48 30.05 10.74
CA GLY A 92 -5.42 28.88 9.88
C GLY A 92 -4.73 29.06 8.52
N GLY A 93 -4.82 28.00 7.72
CA GLY A 93 -4.67 28.06 6.26
C GLY A 93 -3.30 27.65 5.73
N GLU A 94 -3.30 26.49 5.07
CA GLU A 94 -2.69 26.23 3.75
C GLU A 94 -1.24 26.68 3.42
N GLU A 95 -0.50 25.66 2.94
CA GLU A 95 0.53 25.71 1.89
C GLU A 95 1.92 26.29 2.17
N GLY A 96 2.92 25.65 1.53
CA GLY A 96 4.29 26.14 1.38
C GLY A 96 5.34 25.20 1.99
N ALA A 97 5.60 24.04 1.39
CA ALA A 97 6.68 23.87 0.42
C ALA A 97 8.07 24.31 0.94
N ALA A 98 8.86 23.33 1.37
CA ALA A 98 10.30 23.36 1.25
C ALA A 98 10.79 21.92 1.06
N ALA A 99 10.73 21.48 -0.20
CA ALA A 99 11.68 20.51 -0.72
C ALA A 99 13.07 21.19 -0.76
N ALA A 100 14.13 20.35 -0.70
CA ALA A 100 15.57 20.64 -0.75
C ALA A 100 16.22 20.34 0.62
N GLU A 101 17.14 19.38 0.79
CA GLU A 101 18.02 18.74 -0.18
C GLU A 101 18.32 17.28 0.17
N ALA A 102 18.31 16.45 -0.87
CA ALA A 102 19.19 15.31 -0.97
C ALA A 102 20.59 15.85 -1.26
N GLY A 103 21.58 15.49 -0.45
CA GLY A 103 22.95 15.91 -0.71
C GLY A 103 23.94 15.22 0.23
N GLU A 104 24.69 14.29 -0.35
CA GLU A 104 26.05 13.91 0.06
C GLU A 104 26.18 13.16 1.40
N GLY A 105 26.60 11.89 1.40
CA GLY A 105 27.87 11.47 0.81
C GLY A 105 28.97 11.78 1.82
N ALA A 106 29.42 10.74 2.53
CA ALA A 106 30.55 10.77 3.47
C ALA A 106 30.35 11.68 4.70
N ALA A 107 29.73 11.15 5.74
CA ALA A 107 29.91 11.68 7.08
C ALA A 107 30.04 10.51 8.05
N GLY A 108 31.22 10.40 8.68
CA GLY A 108 31.37 9.64 9.93
C GLY A 108 30.31 10.09 10.93
N ALA A 109 30.08 9.29 11.97
CA ALA A 109 29.07 9.66 12.96
C ALA A 109 29.44 11.02 13.56
N VAL A 110 28.65 12.05 13.20
CA VAL A 110 28.79 13.41 13.72
C VAL A 110 27.92 13.47 14.97
N GLY A 111 28.52 13.90 16.08
CA GLY A 111 27.80 14.12 17.34
C GLY A 111 26.74 15.21 17.22
N GLU A 112 25.83 15.29 18.18
CA GLU A 112 24.75 16.31 18.25
C GLU A 112 25.27 17.77 18.21
N ASP A 113 26.58 17.96 18.40
CA ASP A 113 27.34 19.20 18.42
C ASP A 113 28.16 19.48 17.14
N GLY A 114 28.10 18.60 16.12
CA GLY A 114 28.81 18.80 14.86
C GLY A 114 30.30 18.40 14.90
N GLU A 115 30.78 17.87 16.02
CA GLU A 115 32.15 17.40 16.18
C GLU A 115 32.27 15.92 15.76
N PRO A 116 33.42 15.48 15.19
CA PRO A 116 33.64 14.08 14.89
C PRO A 116 33.67 13.27 16.19
N LEU A 117 32.78 12.29 16.32
CA LEU A 117 32.77 11.39 17.47
C LEU A 117 34.12 10.68 17.59
N SER A 118 34.60 10.53 18.82
CA SER A 118 35.77 9.70 19.07
C SER A 118 35.48 8.24 18.70
N LEU A 119 36.53 7.46 18.41
CA LEU A 119 36.38 6.05 18.01
C LEU A 119 35.60 5.21 19.04
N GLU A 120 35.73 5.54 20.32
CA GLU A 120 35.02 4.87 21.41
C GLU A 120 33.52 5.22 21.38
N GLU A 121 33.17 6.49 21.18
CA GLU A 121 31.77 6.95 21.12
C GLU A 121 31.06 6.45 19.85
N GLU A 122 31.76 6.42 18.71
CA GLU A 122 31.24 5.86 17.46
C GLU A 122 30.97 4.35 17.60
N SER A 123 31.82 3.63 18.36
CA SER A 123 31.61 2.20 18.64
C SER A 123 30.39 1.94 19.52
N GLU A 124 30.14 2.77 20.54
CA GLU A 124 28.96 2.66 21.42
C GLU A 124 27.67 3.03 20.66
N ALA A 125 27.72 4.08 19.84
CA ALA A 125 26.60 4.48 18.98
C ALA A 125 26.23 3.38 17.96
N LEU A 126 27.22 2.68 17.40
CA LEU A 126 26.99 1.54 16.51
C LEU A 126 26.40 0.32 17.22
N LEU A 127 26.74 0.11 18.50
CA LEU A 127 26.17 -0.97 19.32
C LEU A 127 24.69 -0.73 19.64
N LEU A 128 24.28 0.52 19.84
CA LEU A 128 22.88 0.91 20.07
C LEU A 128 22.01 0.87 18.80
N LEU A 129 22.63 0.79 17.62
CA LEU A 129 21.91 0.75 16.35
C LEU A 129 21.47 -0.68 16.00
N GLU A 130 20.19 -0.98 16.20
CA GLU A 130 19.58 -2.29 15.91
C GLU A 130 18.79 -2.27 14.58
N GLY A 131 19.24 -3.07 13.60
CA GLY A 131 18.59 -3.18 12.29
C GLY A 131 19.54 -3.61 11.16
N PRO A 132 19.03 -3.98 9.97
CA PRO A 132 19.87 -4.47 8.86
C PRO A 132 20.89 -3.43 8.33
N GLN A 133 20.63 -2.14 8.52
CA GLN A 133 21.52 -1.04 8.15
C GLN A 133 22.71 -0.87 9.11
N SER A 134 22.71 -1.51 10.28
CA SER A 134 23.84 -1.42 11.22
C SER A 134 25.03 -2.28 10.79
N TYR A 135 24.80 -3.33 9.99
CA TYR A 135 25.87 -4.18 9.47
C TYR A 135 26.78 -3.44 8.49
N GLU A 136 26.21 -2.67 7.57
CA GLU A 136 26.95 -1.88 6.58
C GLU A 136 27.81 -0.81 7.27
N LYS A 137 27.24 -0.09 8.25
CA LYS A 137 27.96 0.91 9.03
C LYS A 137 29.09 0.32 9.89
N ARG A 138 28.89 -0.87 10.47
CA ARG A 138 29.95 -1.59 11.20
C ARG A 138 31.09 -2.03 10.29
N LEU A 139 30.78 -2.41 9.04
CA LEU A 139 31.80 -2.77 8.06
C LEU A 139 32.65 -1.56 7.65
N GLU A 140 32.02 -0.41 7.47
CA GLU A 140 32.71 0.86 7.19
C GLU A 140 33.60 1.29 8.37
N PHE A 141 33.09 1.21 9.60
CA PHE A 141 33.86 1.48 10.82
C PHE A 141 35.09 0.56 10.96
N VAL A 142 34.91 -0.75 10.77
CA VAL A 142 36.03 -1.72 10.83
C VAL A 142 37.05 -1.43 9.73
N ARG A 143 36.61 -1.07 8.51
CA ARG A 143 37.52 -0.70 7.43
C ARG A 143 38.36 0.52 7.79
N ARG A 144 37.73 1.55 8.35
CA ARG A 144 38.41 2.75 8.83
C ARG A 144 39.39 2.45 9.96
N LEU A 145 39.00 1.60 10.91
CA LEU A 145 39.86 1.21 12.03
C LEU A 145 41.11 0.44 11.58
N ILE A 146 41.01 -0.35 10.50
CA ILE A 146 42.16 -1.02 9.87
C ILE A 146 43.11 0.00 9.23
N ASP A 147 42.56 1.06 8.63
CA ASP A 147 43.35 2.13 8.01
C ASP A 147 44.01 3.04 9.06
N GLU A 148 43.37 3.26 10.22
CA GLU A 148 43.89 4.11 11.30
C GLU A 148 44.88 3.38 12.24
N ASP A 149 44.59 2.14 12.66
CA ASP A 149 45.36 1.41 13.68
C ASP A 149 45.55 -0.10 13.32
N PRO A 150 46.36 -0.44 12.29
CA PRO A 150 46.53 -1.82 11.82
C PRO A 150 47.18 -2.75 12.86
N ASP A 151 48.11 -2.23 13.67
CA ASP A 151 48.84 -3.03 14.68
C ASP A 151 47.91 -3.58 15.77
N ARG A 152 46.89 -2.80 16.17
CA ARG A 152 45.89 -3.23 17.17
C ARG A 152 45.03 -4.37 16.63
N VAL A 153 44.63 -4.30 15.37
CA VAL A 153 43.83 -5.36 14.70
C VAL A 153 44.63 -6.66 14.63
N VAL A 154 45.92 -6.57 14.25
CA VAL A 154 46.82 -7.73 14.20
C VAL A 154 46.99 -8.36 15.59
N GLN A 155 47.04 -7.56 16.67
CA GLN A 155 47.14 -8.09 18.03
C GLN A 155 45.90 -8.91 18.43
N VAL A 156 44.70 -8.48 18.04
CA VAL A 156 43.46 -9.23 18.31
C VAL A 156 43.43 -10.54 17.52
N ILE A 157 43.78 -10.51 16.22
CA ILE A 157 43.87 -11.73 15.40
C ILE A 157 44.92 -12.68 15.97
N LYS A 158 46.07 -12.16 16.42
CA LYS A 158 47.13 -12.93 17.06
C LYS A 158 46.67 -13.53 18.40
N ASN A 159 45.83 -12.83 19.16
CA ASN A 159 45.26 -13.37 20.38
C ASN A 159 44.26 -14.50 20.07
N TRP A 160 43.39 -14.34 19.07
CA TRP A 160 42.45 -15.40 18.67
C TRP A 160 43.15 -16.65 18.15
N ILE A 161 44.19 -16.50 17.32
CA ILE A 161 44.94 -17.66 16.82
C ILE A 161 45.77 -18.34 17.93
N ALA A 162 46.23 -17.58 18.93
CA ALA A 162 46.91 -18.13 20.10
C ALA A 162 45.95 -18.84 21.05
N GLU A 163 44.71 -18.37 21.17
CA GLU A 163 43.65 -18.97 21.99
C GLU A 163 43.07 -20.24 21.33
N ASP A 164 42.97 -20.28 20.00
CA ASP A 164 42.50 -21.45 19.23
C ASP A 164 43.61 -22.51 19.04
N GLY A 165 44.89 -22.09 19.01
CA GLY A 165 46.05 -22.99 18.87
C GLY A 165 46.66 -23.47 20.20
N GLY A 166 46.07 -23.11 21.34
CA GLY A 166 46.62 -23.28 22.69
C GLY A 166 46.04 -24.46 23.50
N ASN A 167 45.56 -25.53 22.85
CA ASN A 167 45.20 -26.79 23.50
C ASN A 167 45.82 -28.00 22.79
#